data_AF-A0A534I3Y6-F1
#
_entry.id   AF-A0A534I3Y6-F1
#
_cell.length_a   1.000
_cell.length_b   1.000
_cell.length_c   1.000
_cell.angle_alpha   90.00
_cell.angle_beta   90.00
_cell.angle_gamma   90.00
#
_symmetry.space_group_name_H-M   'P 1'
#
loop_
_entity.id
_entity.type
_entity.pdbx_description
1 polymer ?
#
loop_
_entity_poly.entity_id
_entity_poly.type
_entity_poly.pdbx_seq_one_letter_code
_entity_poly.pdbx_strand_id
1 'polypeptide(L)'
;MRDYLLRHGPATAQDLFGILALSRAATYEVIRKAERAGLIRPVAHVHSDGNHDPLAWDIDSPNPELLWRRKERLRGRFCTCLPKGRSAGGHVA
;
A
#
# COMPACT_ATOMS: atom_id res chain seq x y z
N MET A 1 8.43 -0.41 -9.65
CA MET A 1 7.61 -0.46 -8.42
C MET A 1 8.42 -0.24 -7.14
N ARG A 2 9.27 -1.18 -6.70
CA ARG A 2 10.02 -1.09 -5.42
C ARG A 2 10.72 0.26 -5.21
N ASP A 3 11.50 0.72 -6.17
CA ASP A 3 12.25 1.97 -6.07
C ASP A 3 11.35 3.21 -5.97
N TYR A 4 10.16 3.15 -6.58
CA TYR A 4 9.17 4.20 -6.44
C TYR A 4 8.62 4.23 -5.01
N LEU A 5 8.28 3.07 -4.43
CA LEU A 5 7.81 2.99 -3.04
C LEU A 5 8.90 3.43 -2.04
N LEU A 6 10.17 3.09 -2.28
CA LEU A 6 11.30 3.62 -1.48
C LEU A 6 11.36 5.17 -1.54
N ARG A 7 11.29 5.74 -2.74
CA ARG A 7 11.43 7.19 -2.94
C ARG A 7 10.20 8.00 -2.55
N HIS A 8 9.00 7.53 -2.84
CA HIS A 8 7.74 8.27 -2.73
C HIS A 8 6.77 7.72 -1.66
N GLY A 9 7.00 6.51 -1.15
CA GLY A 9 6.22 5.89 -0.09
C GLY A 9 4.95 5.20 -0.59
N PRO A 10 3.89 5.13 0.25
CA PRO A 10 2.64 4.46 -0.09
C PRO A 10 2.03 4.94 -1.41
N ALA A 11 1.64 4.00 -2.27
CA ALA A 11 1.09 4.27 -3.58
C ALA A 11 -0.21 3.48 -3.81
N THR A 12 -1.16 4.10 -4.51
CA THR A 12 -2.41 3.45 -4.93
C THR A 12 -2.19 2.61 -6.19
N ALA A 13 -3.15 1.74 -6.52
CA ALA A 13 -3.13 1.03 -7.81
C ALA A 13 -3.16 1.99 -9.02
N GLN A 14 -3.70 3.21 -8.87
CA GLN A 14 -3.74 4.21 -9.93
C GLN A 14 -2.38 4.89 -10.12
N ASP A 15 -1.66 5.21 -9.03
CA ASP A 15 -0.31 5.75 -9.14
C ASP A 15 0.62 4.67 -9.74
N LEU A 16 0.51 3.42 -9.26
CA LEU A 16 1.27 2.26 -9.77
C LEU A 16 0.99 1.93 -11.24
N PHE A 17 -0.24 2.12 -11.72
CA PHE A 17 -0.59 2.00 -13.14
C PHE A 17 0.22 2.96 -14.01
N GLY A 18 0.26 4.25 -13.64
CA GLY A 18 1.02 5.27 -14.37
C GLY A 18 2.53 5.02 -14.39
N ILE A 19 3.09 4.41 -13.34
CA ILE A 19 4.52 4.11 -13.22
C ILE A 19 4.92 2.83 -13.96
N LEU A 20 4.03 1.84 -14.02
CA LEU A 20 4.33 0.54 -14.63
C LEU A 20 4.03 0.50 -16.13
N ALA A 21 3.25 1.46 -16.66
CA ALA A 21 2.79 1.48 -18.06
C ALA A 21 2.10 0.16 -18.50
N LEU A 22 1.43 -0.49 -17.56
CA LEU A 22 0.67 -1.73 -17.76
C LEU A 22 -0.82 -1.45 -17.85
N SER A 23 -1.61 -2.40 -18.34
CA SER A 23 -3.08 -2.33 -18.18
C SER A 23 -3.47 -2.34 -16.70
N ARG A 24 -4.68 -1.83 -16.37
CA ARG A 24 -5.20 -1.86 -14.99
C ARG A 24 -5.21 -3.28 -14.42
N ALA A 25 -5.66 -4.26 -15.20
CA ALA A 25 -5.67 -5.67 -14.79
C ALA A 25 -4.26 -6.21 -14.50
N ALA A 26 -3.29 -5.97 -15.39
CA ALA A 26 -1.90 -6.39 -15.20
C ALA A 26 -1.22 -5.69 -14.01
N THR A 27 -1.53 -4.41 -13.76
CA THR A 27 -1.09 -3.69 -12.55
C THR A 27 -1.58 -4.39 -11.28
N TYR A 28 -2.88 -4.74 -11.21
CA TYR A 28 -3.41 -5.49 -10.06
C TYR A 28 -2.80 -6.89 -9.93
N GLU A 29 -2.43 -7.56 -11.02
CA GLU A 29 -1.69 -8.83 -10.94
C GLU A 29 -0.29 -8.66 -10.36
N VAL A 30 0.45 -7.63 -10.77
CA VAL A 30 1.78 -7.32 -10.22
C VAL A 30 1.68 -7.02 -8.71
N ILE A 31 0.69 -6.22 -8.31
CA ILE A 31 0.42 -5.93 -6.89
C ILE A 31 0.12 -7.23 -6.13
N ARG A 32 -0.82 -8.07 -6.60
CA ARG A 32 -1.15 -9.35 -5.95
C ARG A 32 0.03 -10.32 -5.89
N LYS A 33 0.89 -10.36 -6.92
CA LYS A 33 2.10 -11.20 -6.95
C LYS A 33 3.12 -10.71 -5.91
N ALA A 34 3.37 -9.40 -5.84
CA ALA A 34 4.30 -8.81 -4.88
C ALA A 34 3.81 -8.88 -3.43
N GLU A 35 2.50 -8.73 -3.21
CA GLU A 35 1.88 -8.88 -1.88
C GLU A 35 1.97 -10.32 -1.37
N ARG A 36 1.65 -11.33 -2.21
CA ARG A 36 1.85 -12.75 -1.85
C ARG A 36 3.31 -13.13 -1.63
N ALA A 37 4.24 -12.40 -2.23
CA ALA A 37 5.68 -12.57 -2.02
C ALA A 37 6.24 -11.79 -0.81
N GLY A 38 5.40 -11.12 -0.03
CA GLY A 38 5.85 -10.34 1.14
C GLY A 38 6.73 -9.14 0.80
N LEU A 39 6.65 -8.62 -0.43
CA LEU A 39 7.47 -7.48 -0.88
C LEU A 39 6.79 -6.13 -0.60
N ILE A 40 5.46 -6.13 -0.59
CA ILE A 40 4.60 -4.98 -0.30
C ILE A 40 3.42 -5.44 0.54
N ARG A 41 2.84 -4.53 1.32
CA ARG A 41 1.58 -4.76 2.02
C ARG A 41 0.66 -3.54 1.94
N PRO A 42 -0.67 -3.72 2.06
CA PRO A 42 -1.58 -2.59 2.18
C PRO A 42 -1.33 -1.90 3.52
N VAL A 43 -1.33 -0.58 3.51
CA VAL A 43 -0.96 0.26 4.67
C VAL A 43 -1.98 1.33 5.02
N ALA A 44 -2.89 1.66 4.11
CA ALA A 44 -3.96 2.64 4.31
C ALA A 44 -5.06 2.48 3.26
N HIS A 45 -6.23 3.02 3.55
CA HIS A 45 -7.22 3.39 2.53
C HIS A 45 -6.94 4.81 2.01
N VAL A 46 -7.49 5.13 0.85
CA VAL A 46 -7.50 6.48 0.27
C VAL A 46 -8.86 7.12 0.55
N HIS A 47 -8.88 8.40 0.93
CA HIS A 47 -10.13 9.15 0.97
C HIS A 47 -10.61 9.39 -0.47
N SER A 48 -11.82 8.95 -0.79
CA SER A 48 -12.56 9.38 -1.98
C SER A 48 -13.94 9.89 -1.55
N ASP A 49 -14.54 10.77 -2.35
CA ASP A 49 -15.70 11.60 -1.95
C ASP A 49 -16.97 10.84 -1.59
N GLY A 50 -16.99 9.51 -1.73
CA GLY A 50 -18.11 8.64 -1.34
C GLY A 50 -17.76 7.38 -0.53
N ASN A 51 -16.51 6.89 -0.54
CA ASN A 51 -16.12 5.64 0.14
C ASN A 51 -14.59 5.45 0.28
N HIS A 52 -14.19 4.57 1.20
CA HIS A 52 -12.80 4.11 1.41
C HIS A 52 -12.37 2.99 0.44
N ASP A 53 -12.67 3.08 -0.85
CA ASP A 53 -12.48 1.95 -1.77
C ASP A 53 -11.03 1.71 -2.28
N PRO A 54 -10.19 2.73 -2.54
CA PRO A 54 -8.83 2.49 -3.01
C PRO A 54 -7.89 2.17 -1.84
N LEU A 55 -7.15 1.07 -1.94
CA LEU A 55 -6.02 0.77 -1.05
C LEU A 55 -4.74 1.46 -1.51
N ALA A 56 -3.86 1.75 -0.55
CA ALA A 56 -2.47 2.13 -0.77
C ALA A 56 -1.53 1.02 -0.26
N TRP A 57 -0.53 0.67 -1.05
CA TRP A 57 0.51 -0.30 -0.71
C TRP A 57 1.86 0.38 -0.51
N ASP A 58 2.64 -0.16 0.41
CA ASP A 58 4.04 0.23 0.63
C ASP A 58 4.88 -1.02 0.91
N ILE A 59 6.20 -0.89 0.89
CA ILE A 59 7.16 -1.99 1.07
C ILE A 59 6.92 -2.68 2.40
N ASP A 60 6.85 -4.01 2.42
CA ASP A 60 6.81 -4.71 3.69
C ASP A 60 8.22 -4.76 4.29
N SER A 61 8.42 -4.02 5.36
CA SER A 61 9.72 -3.88 6.02
C SER A 61 9.53 -3.45 7.48
N PRO A 62 10.29 -4.05 8.41
CA PRO A 62 10.35 -3.61 9.81
C PRO A 62 11.32 -2.43 10.03
N ASN A 63 11.99 -1.92 8.99
CA ASN A 63 12.98 -0.85 9.14
C ASN A 63 12.34 0.43 9.76
N PRO A 64 12.83 0.94 10.91
CA PRO A 64 12.22 2.08 11.59
C PRO A 64 12.15 3.37 10.76
N GLU A 65 13.14 3.63 9.91
CA GLU A 65 13.17 4.81 9.04
C GLU A 65 12.08 4.72 7.96
N LEU A 66 11.90 3.54 7.35
CA LEU A 66 10.82 3.32 6.38
C LEU A 66 9.44 3.40 7.04
N LEU A 67 9.29 2.89 8.27
CA LEU A 67 8.07 2.99 9.06
C LEU A 67 7.76 4.45 9.46
N TRP A 68 8.76 5.26 9.77
CA TRP A 68 8.60 6.69 10.03
C TRP A 68 8.21 7.45 8.75
N ARG A 69 8.95 7.27 7.65
CA ARG A 69 8.64 7.88 6.33
C ARG A 69 7.23 7.52 5.86
N ARG A 70 6.77 6.29 6.10
CA ARG A 70 5.39 5.85 5.86
C ARG A 70 4.39 6.69 6.67
N LYS A 71 4.58 6.82 7.98
CA LYS A 71 3.67 7.59 8.85
C LYS A 71 3.55 9.04 8.41
N GLU A 72 4.65 9.69 8.05
CA GLU A 72 4.63 11.07 7.53
C GLU A 72 3.86 11.17 6.20
N ARG A 73 4.08 10.23 5.28
CA ARG A 73 3.45 10.22 3.94
C ARG A 73 1.99 9.76 3.92
N LEU A 74 1.52 9.11 4.99
CA LEU A 74 0.11 8.76 5.15
C LEU A 74 -0.75 9.91 5.69
N ARG A 75 -0.16 11.05 6.11
CA ARG A 75 -0.95 12.23 6.49
C ARG A 75 -1.58 12.88 5.25
N GLY A 76 -2.88 13.15 5.28
CA GLY A 76 -3.62 13.86 4.23
C GLY A 76 -4.45 12.96 3.31
N ARG A 77 -3.94 12.67 2.10
CA ARG A 77 -4.65 11.91 1.04
C ARG A 77 -5.13 10.51 1.48
N PHE A 78 -4.49 9.94 2.50
CA PHE A 78 -4.75 8.60 3.00
C PHE A 78 -5.49 8.62 4.34
N CYS A 79 -6.42 7.67 4.51
CA CYS A 79 -7.03 7.38 5.79
C CYS A 79 -6.03 6.67 6.70
N THR A 80 -5.93 7.08 7.96
CA THR A 80 -5.16 6.36 8.98
C THR A 80 -5.85 5.07 9.44
N CYS A 81 -7.09 4.82 8.99
CA CYS A 81 -7.74 3.53 9.13
C CYS A 81 -6.97 2.44 8.38
N LEU A 82 -6.45 1.48 9.13
CA LEU A 82 -5.85 0.28 8.56
C LEU A 82 -6.92 -0.59 7.91
N PRO A 83 -6.63 -1.25 6.78
CA PRO A 83 -7.55 -2.20 6.17
C PRO A 83 -7.87 -3.36 7.12
N LYS A 84 -9.11 -3.40 7.61
CA LYS A 84 -9.62 -4.53 8.40
C LYS A 84 -9.54 -5.80 7.55
N GLY A 85 -8.83 -6.82 8.04
CA GLY A 85 -8.77 -8.15 7.41
C GLY A 85 -7.40 -8.62 6.94
N ARG A 86 -6.31 -7.84 7.12
CA ARG A 86 -4.93 -8.27 6.87
C ARG A 86 -3.95 -7.97 8.02
N SER A 87 -4.36 -8.35 9.23
CA SER A 87 -3.43 -8.56 10.35
C SER A 87 -2.95 -10.00 10.35
N ALA A 88 -1.63 -10.22 10.37
CA ALA A 88 -1.06 -11.53 10.64
C ALA A 88 -1.43 -12.00 12.07
N GLY A 89 -1.70 -13.29 12.22
CA GLY A 89 -1.69 -14.04 13.50
C GLY A 89 -2.17 -13.31 14.75
N GLY A 90 -3.48 -13.12 14.92
CA GLY A 90 -4.07 -12.90 16.23
C GLY A 90 -4.44 -14.24 16.88
N HIS A 91 -3.66 -14.70 17.85
CA HIS A 91 -4.19 -15.63 18.85
C HIS A 91 -5.39 -14.96 19.54
N VAL A 92 -6.52 -15.65 19.54
CA VAL A 92 -7.59 -15.38 20.52
C VAL A 92 -7.27 -16.20 21.76
N ALA A 93 -7.46 -15.60 22.93
CA ALA A 93 -7.25 -16.24 24.23
C ALA A 93 -8.26 -17.37 24.51
#